data_AF-A0A3N7GZH2-F1
#
_entry.id   AF-A0A3N7GZH2-F1
#
_cell.length_a   1.000
_cell.length_b   1.000
_cell.length_c   1.000
_cell.angle_alpha   90.00
_cell.angle_beta   90.00
_cell.angle_gamma   90.00
#
_symmetry.space_group_name_H-M   'P 1'
#
loop_
_entity.id
_entity.type
_entity.pdbx_description
1 polymer ?
#
loop_
_entity_poly.entity_id
_entity_poly.type
_entity_poly.pdbx_seq_one_letter_code
_entity_poly.pdbx_strand_id
1 'polypeptide(L)'
;MINQDQEIGQHQRDAVADICTMIRARGLQINQPRKAVIRALVGQKQAVTAEALWINIRLTYRISISAVYNNLNLLVKEGVAEKMVNEGTKSTYRIKPDFTIHGPQSS
;
A
#
# COMPACT_ATOMS: atom_id res chain seq x y z
N MET A 1 -6.45 23.09 20.59
CA MET A 1 -6.29 22.86 19.13
C MET A 1 -5.45 21.62 18.96
N ILE A 2 -6.08 20.48 18.65
CA ILE A 2 -5.36 19.23 18.38
C ILE A 2 -4.98 19.27 16.90
N ASN A 3 -3.69 19.12 16.61
CA ASN A 3 -3.13 19.27 15.27
C ASN A 3 -3.63 18.14 14.36
N GLN A 4 -4.50 18.45 13.41
CA GLN A 4 -5.03 17.50 12.40
C GLN A 4 -3.91 16.80 11.61
N ASP A 5 -2.73 17.42 11.47
CA ASP A 5 -1.56 16.81 10.81
C ASP A 5 -0.92 15.66 11.62
N GLN A 6 -1.04 15.67 12.95
CA GLN A 6 -0.54 14.58 13.81
C GLN A 6 -1.43 13.34 13.71
N GLU A 7 -2.75 13.53 13.58
CA GLU A 7 -3.73 12.46 13.48
C GLU A 7 -3.63 11.71 12.14
N ILE A 8 -3.46 12.44 11.02
CA ILE A 8 -3.26 11.83 9.69
C ILE A 8 -2.00 10.94 9.70
N GLY A 9 -0.93 11.42 10.35
CA GLY A 9 0.31 10.66 10.48
C GLY A 9 0.15 9.36 11.30
N GLN A 10 -0.69 9.37 12.34
CA GLN A 10 -0.94 8.18 13.16
C GLN A 10 -1.80 7.15 12.43
N HIS A 11 -2.92 7.57 11.82
CA HIS A 11 -3.78 6.68 11.04
C HIS A 11 -3.04 6.00 9.88
N GLN A 12 -2.16 6.74 9.20
CA GLN A 12 -1.32 6.15 8.15
C GLN A 12 -0.33 5.12 8.70
N ARG A 13 0.26 5.36 9.88
CA ARG A 13 1.17 4.39 10.53
C ARG A 13 0.44 3.10 10.91
N ASP A 14 -0.75 3.23 11.47
CA ASP A 14 -1.57 2.10 11.91
C ASP A 14 -2.02 1.26 10.71
N ALA A 15 -2.53 1.89 9.65
CA ALA A 15 -2.88 1.19 8.41
C ALA A 15 -1.68 0.45 7.78
N VAL A 16 -0.47 1.04 7.80
CA VAL A 16 0.73 0.36 7.32
C VAL A 16 1.07 -0.85 8.20
N ALA A 17 0.95 -0.73 9.52
CA ALA A 17 1.21 -1.82 10.46
C ALA A 17 0.22 -2.98 10.26
N ASP A 18 -1.06 -2.66 10.10
CA ASP A 18 -2.17 -3.59 9.88
C ASP A 18 -1.99 -4.41 8.60
N ILE A 19 -1.70 -3.73 7.48
CA ILE A 19 -1.39 -4.38 6.20
C ILE A 19 -0.17 -5.29 6.35
N CYS A 20 0.88 -4.84 7.03
CA CYS A 20 2.07 -5.66 7.24
C CYS A 20 1.77 -6.90 8.09
N THR A 21 0.95 -6.79 9.14
CA THR A 21 0.55 -7.90 10.00
C THR A 21 -0.26 -8.92 9.22
N MET A 22 -1.23 -8.48 8.42
CA MET A 22 -2.05 -9.38 7.62
C MET A 22 -1.24 -10.12 6.55
N ILE A 23 -0.35 -9.43 5.84
CA ILE A 23 0.52 -10.07 4.84
C ILE A 23 1.42 -11.13 5.53
N ARG A 24 1.93 -10.84 6.74
CA ARG A 24 2.69 -11.84 7.52
C ARG A 24 1.84 -13.03 7.93
N ALA A 25 0.59 -12.80 8.37
CA ALA A 25 -0.34 -13.87 8.74
C ALA A 25 -0.65 -14.82 7.56
N ARG A 26 -0.51 -14.32 6.32
CA ARG A 26 -0.62 -15.13 5.08
C ARG A 26 0.69 -15.81 4.66
N GLY A 27 1.71 -15.82 5.53
CA GLY A 27 3.01 -16.45 5.26
C GLY A 27 3.92 -15.66 4.32
N LEU A 28 3.57 -14.41 3.98
CA LEU A 28 4.34 -13.59 3.05
C LEU A 28 5.36 -12.71 3.81
N GLN A 29 6.60 -12.72 3.33
CA GLN A 29 7.72 -11.96 3.91
C GLN A 29 7.56 -10.44 3.72
N ILE A 30 7.56 -9.65 4.80
CA ILE A 30 7.64 -8.18 4.73
C ILE A 30 9.11 -7.75 4.62
N ASN A 31 9.57 -7.54 3.39
CA ASN A 31 10.88 -6.94 3.11
C ASN A 31 10.79 -5.42 2.94
N GLN A 32 11.94 -4.74 2.90
CA GLN A 32 12.00 -3.27 2.79
C GLN A 32 11.33 -2.71 1.52
N PRO A 33 11.50 -3.29 0.30
CA PRO A 33 10.77 -2.85 -0.88
C PRO A 33 9.26 -2.88 -0.69
N ARG A 34 8.73 -3.98 -0.12
CA ARG A 34 7.29 -4.14 0.11
C ARG A 34 6.76 -3.11 1.10
N LYS A 35 7.48 -2.92 2.21
CA LYS A 35 7.11 -1.91 3.22
C LYS A 35 7.12 -0.49 2.64
N ALA A 36 8.09 -0.19 1.77
CA ALA A 36 8.16 1.11 1.09
C ALA A 36 6.95 1.34 0.17
N VAL A 37 6.56 0.34 -0.62
CA VAL A 37 5.38 0.40 -1.49
C VAL A 37 4.08 0.53 -0.69
N ILE A 38 3.90 -0.26 0.37
CA ILE A 38 2.73 -0.16 1.26
C ILE A 38 2.62 1.26 1.84
N ARG A 39 3.71 1.76 2.44
CA ARG A 39 3.73 3.11 3.04
C ARG A 39 3.40 4.20 2.03
N ALA A 40 3.96 4.11 0.83
CA ALA A 40 3.71 5.09 -0.21
C ALA A 40 2.26 5.05 -0.68
N LEU A 41 1.66 3.86 -0.83
CA LEU A 41 0.29 3.69 -1.32
C LEU A 41 -0.75 4.13 -0.27
N VAL A 42 -0.56 3.79 1.01
CA VAL A 42 -1.44 4.25 2.11
C VAL A 42 -1.42 5.77 2.23
N GLY A 43 -0.30 6.42 1.89
CA GLY A 43 -0.19 7.88 1.87
C GLY A 43 -0.97 8.57 0.74
N GLN A 44 -1.55 7.83 -0.21
CA GLN A 44 -2.31 8.41 -1.31
C GLN A 44 -3.79 8.54 -0.98
N LYS A 45 -4.31 9.77 -1.05
CA LYS A 45 -5.76 10.03 -0.89
C LYS A 45 -6.59 9.59 -2.10
N GLN A 46 -5.95 9.49 -3.28
CA GLN A 46 -6.58 9.14 -4.54
C GLN A 46 -5.82 8.00 -5.23
N ALA A 47 -6.46 7.40 -6.23
CA ALA A 47 -5.84 6.39 -7.08
C ALA A 47 -4.57 6.94 -7.75
N VAL A 48 -3.48 6.16 -7.70
CA VAL A 48 -2.15 6.58 -8.18
C VAL A 48 -1.58 5.60 -9.21
N THR A 49 -0.81 6.08 -10.19
CA THR A 49 -0.08 5.18 -11.09
C THR A 49 1.14 4.56 -10.41
N ALA A 50 1.59 3.40 -10.90
CA ALA A 50 2.80 2.76 -10.39
C ALA A 50 4.04 3.66 -10.56
N GLU A 51 4.10 4.44 -11.64
CA GLU A 51 5.19 5.37 -11.92
C GLU A 51 5.21 6.55 -10.97
N ALA A 52 4.06 7.16 -10.68
CA ALA A 52 3.98 8.23 -9.71
C ALA A 52 4.40 7.73 -8.32
N LEU A 53 3.96 6.52 -7.94
CA LEU A 53 4.38 5.89 -6.70
C LEU A 53 5.90 5.61 -6.68
N TRP A 54 6.45 5.10 -7.78
CA TRP A 54 7.88 4.84 -7.93
C TRP A 54 8.73 6.12 -7.82
N ILE A 55 8.30 7.21 -8.46
CA ILE A 55 8.96 8.53 -8.35
C ILE A 55 9.00 8.98 -6.89
N ASN A 56 7.92 8.82 -6.13
CA ASN A 56 7.89 9.19 -4.72
C ASN A 56 8.80 8.30 -3.86
N ILE A 57 8.78 6.99 -4.07
CA ILE A 57 9.58 6.04 -3.28
C ILE A 57 11.08 6.28 -3.53
N ARG A 58 11.49 6.46 -4.79
CA ARG A 58 12.90 6.56 -5.17
C ARG A 58 13.62 7.79 -4.60
N LEU A 59 12.88 8.79 -4.10
CA LEU A 59 13.45 9.93 -3.39
C LEU A 59 14.11 9.53 -2.06
N THR A 60 13.70 8.40 -1.47
CA THR A 60 14.17 7.96 -0.15
C THR A 60 14.65 6.51 -0.11
N TYR A 61 14.31 5.71 -1.12
CA TYR A 61 14.64 4.29 -1.16
C TYR A 61 14.89 3.80 -2.59
N ARG A 62 16.07 3.22 -2.86
CA ARG A 62 16.43 2.70 -4.18
C ARG A 62 15.58 1.48 -4.53
N ILE A 63 14.68 1.62 -5.50
CA ILE A 63 13.79 0.55 -5.98
C ILE A 63 13.59 0.66 -7.49
N SER A 64 13.45 -0.47 -8.19
CA SER A 64 13.09 -0.48 -9.60
C SER A 64 11.58 -0.32 -9.79
N ILE A 65 11.17 0.19 -10.95
CA ILE A 65 9.74 0.27 -11.31
C ILE A 65 9.10 -1.13 -11.33
N SER A 66 9.83 -2.16 -11.80
CA SER A 66 9.35 -3.55 -11.80
C SER A 66 9.08 -4.08 -10.39
N ALA A 67 9.93 -3.72 -9.42
CA ALA A 67 9.70 -4.08 -8.03
C ALA A 67 8.45 -3.38 -7.46
N VAL A 68 8.15 -2.15 -7.89
CA VAL A 68 6.89 -1.46 -7.51
C VAL A 68 5.69 -2.21 -8.09
N TYR A 69 5.70 -2.55 -9.39
CA TYR A 69 4.64 -3.33 -10.02
C TYR A 69 4.42 -4.69 -9.34
N ASN A 70 5.49 -5.42 -9.06
CA ASN A 70 5.41 -6.74 -8.40
C ASN A 70 4.75 -6.65 -7.02
N ASN A 71 5.08 -5.63 -6.23
CA ASN A 71 4.47 -5.43 -4.93
C ASN A 71 3.02 -4.94 -5.05
N LEU A 72 2.69 -4.04 -5.97
CA LEU A 72 1.30 -3.62 -6.22
C LEU A 72 0.41 -4.78 -6.66
N ASN A 73 0.89 -5.62 -7.58
CA ASN A 73 0.17 -6.81 -8.02
C ASN A 73 -0.05 -7.81 -6.87
N LEU A 74 0.94 -7.96 -5.98
CA LEU A 74 0.78 -8.76 -4.77
C LEU A 74 -0.30 -8.17 -3.86
N LEU A 75 -0.27 -6.86 -3.60
CA LEU A 75 -1.29 -6.21 -2.77
C LEU A 75 -2.70 -6.34 -3.36
N VAL A 76 -2.83 -6.29 -4.69
CA VAL A 76 -4.10 -6.54 -5.38
C VAL A 76 -4.54 -7.99 -5.25
N LYS A 77 -3.63 -8.94 -5.47
CA LYS A 77 -3.89 -10.38 -5.30
C LYS A 77 -4.34 -10.72 -3.89
N GLU A 78 -3.73 -10.11 -2.89
CA GLU A 78 -4.07 -10.28 -1.48
C GLU A 78 -5.33 -9.48 -1.07
N GLY A 79 -5.96 -8.76 -1.99
CA GLY A 79 -7.16 -7.98 -1.71
C GLY A 79 -6.94 -6.75 -0.83
N VAL A 80 -5.68 -6.32 -0.64
CA VAL A 80 -5.31 -5.11 0.11
C VAL A 80 -5.59 -3.86 -0.72
N ALA A 81 -5.30 -3.95 -2.00
CA ALA A 81 -5.42 -2.87 -2.96
C ALA A 81 -6.34 -3.29 -4.10
N GLU A 82 -6.77 -2.30 -4.87
CA GLU A 82 -7.44 -2.52 -6.14
C GLU A 82 -6.70 -1.81 -7.26
N LYS A 83 -6.80 -2.40 -8.46
CA LYS A 83 -6.24 -1.87 -9.70
C LYS A 83 -7.39 -1.42 -10.59
N MET A 84 -7.43 -0.14 -10.91
CA MET A 84 -8.37 0.42 -11.88
C MET A 84 -7.66 0.48 -13.24
N VAL A 85 -8.21 -0.24 -14.22
CA VAL A 85 -7.75 -0.21 -15.61
C VAL A 85 -8.53 0.89 -16.32
N ASN A 86 -7.80 1.83 -16.91
CA ASN A 86 -8.36 2.95 -17.65
C ASN A 86 -8.04 2.75 -19.13
N GLU A 87 -9.01 2.93 -20.03
CA GLU A 87 -8.77 2.87 -21.46
C GLU A 87 -7.84 4.00 -21.91
N GLY A 88 -6.86 3.67 -22.76
CA GLY A 88 -5.91 4.65 -23.31
C GLY A 88 -4.90 5.23 -22.31
N THR A 89 -4.91 4.83 -21.03
CA THR A 89 -4.00 5.37 -20.00
C THR A 89 -3.46 4.28 -19.07
N LYS A 90 -2.51 4.66 -18.21
CA LYS A 90 -1.90 3.72 -17.25
C LYS A 90 -2.89 3.36 -16.15
N SER A 91 -2.85 2.09 -15.72
CA SER A 91 -3.64 1.64 -14.57
C SER A 91 -3.28 2.42 -13.31
N THR A 92 -4.28 2.65 -12.47
CA THR A 92 -4.11 3.29 -11.16
C THR A 92 -4.43 2.31 -10.04
N TYR A 93 -3.90 2.59 -8.85
CA TYR A 93 -3.96 1.72 -7.68
C TYR A 93 -4.40 2.53 -6.46
N ARG A 94 -5.20 1.94 -5.59
CA ARG A 94 -5.52 2.48 -4.26
C ARG A 94 -5.71 1.37 -3.24
N ILE A 95 -5.57 1.70 -1.95
CA ILE A 95 -5.99 0.80 -0.87
C ILE A 95 -7.51 0.62 -0.96
N LYS A 96 -7.98 -0.61 -0.74
CA LYS A 96 -9.41 -0.88 -0.71
C LYS A 96 -10.07 -0.15 0.47
N PRO A 97 -11.18 0.59 0.28
CA PRO A 97 -11.84 1.33 1.37
C PRO A 97 -12.37 0.43 2.49
N ASP A 98 -12.77 -0.79 2.15
CA ASP A 98 -13.30 -1.83 3.04
C ASP A 98 -12.21 -2.75 3.60
N PHE A 99 -10.93 -2.36 3.46
CA PHE A 99 -9.81 -3.11 4.00
C PHE A 99 -9.93 -3.19 5.53
N THR A 100 -10.58 -4.25 6.00
CA THR A 100 -10.76 -4.59 7.40
C THR A 100 -9.79 -5.73 7.69
N ILE A 101 -8.97 -5.62 8.74
CA ILE A 101 -8.18 -6.75 9.20
C ILE A 101 -9.17 -7.83 9.62
N HIS A 102 -9.38 -8.84 8.78
CA HIS A 102 -9.88 -10.12 9.26
C HIS A 102 -8.78 -10.66 10.17
N GLY A 103 -8.89 -10.36 11.48
CA GLY A 103 -8.10 -11.03 12.50
C GLY A 103 -8.23 -12.54 12.31
N PRO A 104 -7.25 -13.35 12.75
CA PRO A 104 -7.39 -14.80 12.70
C PRO A 104 -8.72 -15.14 13.37
N GLN A 105 -9.62 -15.75 12.60
CA GLN A 105 -10.85 -16.32 13.14
C GLN A 105 -10.39 -17.32 14.20
N SER A 106 -10.56 -16.96 15.47
CA SER A 106 -10.46 -17.90 16.58
C SER A 106 -11.62 -18.86 16.43
N SER A 107 -11.34 -20.03 15.88
CA SER A 107 -12.12 -21.25 16.10
C SER A 107 -11.54 -22.01 17.29
#